data_AF-A0AAW1T0I7-F1
#
_entry.id   AF-A0AAW1T0I7-F1
#
_cell.length_a   1.000
_cell.length_b   1.000
_cell.length_c   1.000
_cell.angle_alpha   90.00
_cell.angle_beta   90.00
_cell.angle_gamma   90.00
#
_symmetry.space_group_name_H-M   'P 1'
#
loop_
_entity.id
_entity.type
_entity.pdbx_description
1 polymer ?
#
loop_
_entity_poly.entity_id
_entity_poly.type
_entity_poly.pdbx_seq_one_letter_code
_entity_poly.pdbx_strand_id
1 'polypeptide(L)'
;MFVHKYQRAVHGSLENDASAANRAAESSSKERSSQANSQTQLKQTDLGSTRVQPAVPMSSPDLPANSEEGRLWARQALLLHQKLQLVEKSCCTPLPDSRLASTCAEEAKLAAAELAKLQVHLRTNVSAIKHSVQEVTKALQLPCKGLNPPVRQIVENMEKIEQEITAFRAAQHIKLQELSHEDGDRALVPEVIECDEFVEAHGVTGGWHPDDHAEFLRILSSCRGDYSHAILIATDQLLSISRDDIVHHARWHAEYDDLLVRKRVAVAQWRARKDAERAAAAAAKQAEEPESARQAQQQQQALTHQQRLQRLAQQQQQQQQQQQQQQQQQQQPSMNQQCLHHWEVQKRTVQSWRERRQQEEQDAAGTQQQTKAAQQQEELAARRARQATAKQQLEMYHHVKARERREHEQAECKRVQSRPGSGPSAEQLLRAEARAQEMLQRQADLRLAPAVLLEERRRRQLALAQQVATPFNAKAASEEGRLHRDTSAFSSRKEVLQMDGLTARDSGFIRHVQAKSIPAWRQGL
;
A
#
# COMPACT_ATOMS: atom_id res chain seq x y z
N MET A 1 -6.35 -13.13 -54.59
CA MET A 1 -5.14 -12.63 -55.27
C MET A 1 -5.54 -11.47 -56.17
N PHE A 2 -4.67 -10.48 -56.28
CA PHE A 2 -4.79 -9.20 -57.00
C PHE A 2 -5.36 -7.99 -56.24
N VAL A 3 -4.38 -7.23 -55.79
CA VAL A 3 -4.33 -5.85 -55.29
C VAL A 3 -4.75 -4.88 -56.39
N HIS A 4 -5.50 -3.83 -56.06
CA HIS A 4 -5.25 -2.51 -56.67
C HIS A 4 -5.64 -1.35 -55.75
N LYS A 5 -4.67 -0.45 -55.59
CA LYS A 5 -4.71 0.85 -54.92
C LYS A 5 -5.56 1.84 -55.72
N TYR A 6 -6.20 2.80 -55.04
CA TYR A 6 -6.15 4.20 -55.46
C TYR A 6 -6.23 5.15 -54.25
N GLN A 7 -5.28 6.10 -54.23
CA GLN A 7 -5.16 7.21 -53.29
C GLN A 7 -5.90 8.45 -53.82
N ARG A 8 -6.31 9.31 -52.88
CA ARG A 8 -5.93 10.74 -52.72
C ARG A 8 -7.08 11.78 -52.72
N ALA A 9 -7.29 12.30 -51.50
CA ALA A 9 -7.36 13.71 -51.07
C ALA A 9 -8.32 14.71 -51.73
N VAL A 10 -9.14 15.35 -50.88
CA VAL A 10 -9.28 16.82 -50.84
C VAL A 10 -9.39 17.28 -49.38
N HIS A 11 -8.54 18.23 -49.02
CA HIS A 11 -8.56 19.06 -47.81
C HIS A 11 -9.70 20.08 -47.86
N GLY A 12 -10.30 20.43 -46.72
CA GLY A 12 -11.08 21.67 -46.61
C GLY A 12 -11.75 21.90 -45.25
N SER A 13 -11.22 22.89 -44.52
CA SER A 13 -11.86 23.74 -43.48
C SER A 13 -12.41 23.07 -42.21
N LEU A 14 -11.78 23.17 -41.04
CA LEU A 14 -11.63 24.35 -40.15
C LEU A 14 -12.96 25.02 -39.74
N GLU A 15 -13.17 24.92 -38.42
CA GLU A 15 -13.69 25.94 -37.49
C GLU A 15 -15.16 25.90 -37.08
N ASN A 16 -15.30 25.98 -35.75
CA ASN A 16 -16.47 26.26 -34.92
C ASN A 16 -17.40 25.09 -34.60
N ASP A 17 -17.11 24.40 -33.49
CA ASP A 17 -18.10 24.12 -32.43
C ASP A 17 -17.41 23.53 -31.19
N ALA A 18 -16.77 24.41 -30.42
CA ALA A 18 -16.27 24.12 -29.08
C ALA A 18 -16.78 25.20 -28.11
N SER A 19 -18.09 25.24 -27.89
CA SER A 19 -18.70 26.05 -26.82
C SER A 19 -20.11 25.55 -26.45
N ALA A 20 -20.21 24.31 -25.98
CA ALA A 20 -21.45 23.80 -25.37
C ALA A 20 -21.23 22.54 -24.51
N ALA A 21 -20.34 22.58 -23.51
CA ALA A 21 -20.20 21.44 -22.58
C ALA A 21 -19.63 21.78 -21.19
N ASN A 22 -19.77 23.02 -20.69
CA ASN A 22 -19.24 23.39 -19.36
C ASN A 22 -20.11 24.41 -18.60
N ARG A 23 -21.44 24.18 -18.56
CA ARG A 23 -22.35 24.85 -17.61
C ARG A 23 -23.43 23.88 -17.12
N ALA A 24 -23.05 22.95 -16.25
CA ALA A 24 -24.00 22.14 -15.48
C ALA A 24 -23.36 21.54 -14.19
N ALA A 25 -22.49 22.29 -13.51
CA ALA A 25 -21.85 21.79 -12.28
C ALA A 25 -21.56 22.87 -11.22
N GLU A 26 -22.39 23.91 -11.13
CA GLU A 26 -22.35 24.89 -10.01
C GLU A 26 -23.77 25.35 -9.65
N SER A 27 -24.55 24.48 -9.01
CA SER A 27 -25.81 24.86 -8.33
C SER A 27 -26.35 23.75 -7.41
N SER A 28 -25.50 23.20 -6.53
CA SER A 28 -25.99 22.33 -5.45
C SER A 28 -25.05 22.29 -4.24
N SER A 29 -24.69 23.45 -3.68
CA SER A 29 -23.97 23.50 -2.40
C SER A 29 -24.35 24.70 -1.51
N LYS A 30 -25.58 25.21 -1.63
CA LYS A 30 -26.15 26.21 -0.71
C LYS A 30 -27.60 25.86 -0.39
N GLU A 31 -27.79 24.91 0.52
CA GLU A 31 -29.00 24.77 1.34
C GLU A 31 -28.82 23.60 2.30
N ARG A 32 -28.24 23.88 3.47
CA ARG A 32 -28.37 23.15 4.75
C ARG A 32 -27.49 23.86 5.79
N SER A 33 -27.94 25.04 6.18
CA SER A 33 -27.46 25.72 7.39
C SER A 33 -28.63 26.46 8.02
N SER A 34 -29.46 25.72 8.73
CA SER A 34 -30.34 26.25 9.77
C SER A 34 -30.79 25.11 10.69
N GLN A 35 -31.00 25.44 11.97
CA GLN A 35 -31.40 24.61 13.12
C GLN A 35 -30.24 23.90 13.85
N ALA A 36 -30.01 24.07 15.15
CA ALA A 36 -30.67 24.89 16.16
C ALA A 36 -29.67 25.05 17.32
N ASN A 37 -29.37 26.29 17.70
CA ASN A 37 -28.62 26.62 18.90
C ASN A 37 -29.63 27.16 19.91
N SER A 38 -30.05 26.31 20.85
CA SER A 38 -30.94 26.69 21.96
C SER A 38 -30.20 26.46 23.26
N GLN A 39 -29.42 27.46 23.66
CA GLN A 39 -28.75 27.52 24.96
C GLN A 39 -29.76 28.06 25.98
N THR A 40 -30.26 27.17 26.83
CA THR A 40 -31.18 27.52 27.92
C THR A 40 -30.40 28.19 29.05
N GLN A 41 -30.68 29.48 29.26
CA GLN A 41 -30.38 30.19 30.50
C GLN A 41 -31.27 29.63 31.63
N LEU A 42 -30.70 29.30 32.79
CA LEU A 42 -31.45 29.19 34.03
C LEU A 42 -30.56 29.53 35.24
N LYS A 43 -30.79 30.75 35.72
CA LYS A 43 -30.84 31.24 37.11
C LYS A 43 -29.70 30.89 38.06
N GLN A 44 -28.90 31.94 38.29
CA GLN A 44 -28.26 32.23 39.56
C GLN A 44 -29.30 32.32 40.70
N THR A 45 -29.02 31.65 41.81
CA THR A 45 -29.40 32.12 43.14
C THR A 45 -28.18 31.99 44.04
N ASP A 46 -27.72 33.13 44.53
CA ASP A 46 -26.90 33.27 45.74
C ASP A 46 -27.46 32.46 46.89
N LEU A 47 -26.58 31.88 47.70
CA LEU A 47 -26.59 31.96 49.17
C LEU A 47 -25.38 31.17 49.71
N GLY A 48 -24.69 31.75 50.69
CA GLY A 48 -24.01 30.95 51.72
C GLY A 48 -22.49 30.87 51.65
N SER A 49 -21.85 32.00 51.96
CA SER A 49 -20.49 32.04 52.50
C SER A 49 -20.36 31.13 53.73
N THR A 50 -19.45 30.16 53.69
CA THR A 50 -18.76 29.68 54.91
C THR A 50 -17.39 29.13 54.55
N ARG A 51 -16.38 29.88 54.97
CA ARG A 51 -14.95 29.60 54.85
C ARG A 51 -14.57 28.46 55.80
N VAL A 52 -14.25 27.28 55.26
CA VAL A 52 -13.58 26.19 55.99
C VAL A 52 -12.30 25.81 55.24
N GLN A 53 -11.22 25.64 56.00
CA GLN A 53 -9.85 25.44 55.55
C GLN A 53 -9.68 24.13 54.73
N PRO A 54 -8.70 24.06 53.80
CA PRO A 54 -8.46 22.86 53.01
C PRO A 54 -7.78 21.78 53.88
N ALA A 55 -8.49 20.68 54.12
CA ALA A 55 -7.89 19.44 54.57
C ALA A 55 -7.17 18.76 53.39
N VAL A 56 -5.93 18.33 53.63
CA VAL A 56 -5.08 17.58 52.70
C VAL A 56 -5.80 16.30 52.25
N PRO A 57 -5.96 16.02 50.94
CA PRO A 57 -6.55 14.77 50.50
C PRO A 57 -5.54 13.64 50.75
N MET A 58 -5.85 12.79 51.74
CA MET A 58 -5.24 11.47 51.86
C MET A 58 -5.72 10.63 50.68
N SER A 59 -4.79 10.21 49.82
CA SER A 59 -5.04 9.32 48.69
C SER A 59 -5.74 8.05 49.16
N SER A 60 -6.99 7.86 48.71
CA SER A 60 -7.68 6.58 48.85
C SER A 60 -6.96 5.53 48.00
N PRO A 61 -6.71 4.31 48.52
CA PRO A 61 -6.23 3.21 47.70
C PRO A 61 -7.31 2.86 46.66
N ASP A 62 -6.95 2.93 45.38
CA ASP A 62 -7.81 2.58 44.26
C ASP A 62 -8.33 1.14 44.42
N LEU A 63 -9.64 1.01 44.58
CA LEU A 63 -10.30 -0.29 44.58
C LEU A 63 -10.14 -0.94 43.18
N PRO A 64 -9.85 -2.25 43.10
CA PRO A 64 -9.54 -2.94 41.85
C PRO A 64 -10.71 -2.98 40.85
N ALA A 65 -11.93 -2.58 41.25
CA ALA A 65 -13.06 -2.44 40.34
C ALA A 65 -12.86 -1.34 39.28
N ASN A 66 -11.98 -0.35 39.54
CA ASN A 66 -11.65 0.71 38.59
C ASN A 66 -10.33 0.48 37.85
N SER A 67 -9.61 -0.62 38.12
CA SER A 67 -8.41 -0.93 37.33
C SER A 67 -8.81 -1.22 35.88
N GLU A 68 -7.96 -0.85 34.94
CA GLU A 68 -8.19 -1.19 33.52
C GLU A 68 -8.32 -2.70 33.32
N GLU A 69 -7.61 -3.49 34.12
CA GLU A 69 -7.70 -4.94 34.14
C GLU A 69 -9.11 -5.42 34.51
N GLY A 70 -9.70 -4.92 35.60
CA GLY A 70 -11.07 -5.29 35.99
C GLY A 70 -12.10 -4.96 34.91
N ARG A 71 -11.92 -3.83 34.20
CA ARG A 71 -12.78 -3.43 33.07
C ARG A 71 -12.58 -4.30 31.83
N LEU A 72 -11.35 -4.72 31.53
CA LEU A 72 -11.05 -5.66 30.44
C LEU A 72 -11.69 -7.03 30.71
N TRP A 73 -11.60 -7.53 31.95
CA TRP A 73 -12.23 -8.77 32.38
C TRP A 73 -13.75 -8.74 32.24
N ALA A 74 -14.41 -7.66 32.70
CA ALA A 74 -15.85 -7.50 32.56
C ALA A 74 -16.29 -7.48 31.08
N ARG A 75 -15.53 -6.82 30.20
CA ARG A 75 -15.79 -6.80 28.75
C ARG A 75 -15.64 -8.19 28.13
N GLN A 76 -14.59 -8.94 28.51
CA GLN A 76 -14.35 -10.27 27.98
C GLN A 76 -15.41 -11.28 28.43
N ALA A 77 -15.85 -11.22 29.69
CA ALA A 77 -16.96 -12.02 30.20
C ALA A 77 -18.28 -11.72 29.48
N LEU A 78 -18.58 -10.44 29.22
CA LEU A 78 -19.79 -10.04 28.48
C LEU A 78 -19.77 -10.56 27.04
N LEU A 79 -18.62 -10.49 26.36
CA LEU A 79 -18.44 -11.00 25.00
C LEU A 79 -18.65 -12.53 24.92
N LEU A 80 -18.17 -13.27 25.91
CA LEU A 80 -18.36 -14.71 26.00
C LEU A 80 -19.80 -15.10 26.26
N HIS A 81 -20.49 -14.36 27.15
CA HIS A 81 -21.92 -14.57 27.40
C HIS A 81 -22.74 -14.32 26.12
N GLN A 82 -22.40 -13.28 25.34
CA GLN A 82 -23.05 -13.01 24.06
C GLN A 82 -22.81 -14.12 23.04
N LYS A 83 -21.60 -14.70 22.98
CA LYS A 83 -21.28 -15.86 22.13
C LYS A 83 -22.07 -17.11 22.53
N LEU A 84 -22.22 -17.38 23.82
CA LEU A 84 -23.03 -18.50 24.31
C LEU A 84 -24.50 -18.36 23.92
N GLN A 85 -25.08 -17.16 24.06
CA GLN A 85 -26.46 -16.93 23.62
C GLN A 85 -26.65 -17.13 22.11
N LEU A 86 -25.61 -16.88 21.29
CA LEU A 86 -25.65 -17.14 19.86
C LEU A 86 -25.59 -18.64 19.55
N VAL A 87 -24.75 -19.41 20.25
CA VAL A 87 -24.70 -20.87 20.13
C VAL A 87 -26.03 -21.50 20.55
N GLU A 88 -26.58 -21.14 21.72
CA GLU A 88 -27.88 -21.65 22.17
C GLU A 88 -29.01 -21.37 21.17
N LYS A 89 -29.05 -20.17 20.59
CA LYS A 89 -30.04 -19.81 19.57
C LYS A 89 -29.84 -20.57 18.25
N SER A 90 -28.61 -20.89 17.90
CA SER A 90 -28.27 -21.59 16.65
C SER A 90 -28.55 -23.10 16.75
N CYS A 91 -28.43 -23.69 17.94
CA CYS A 91 -28.76 -25.09 18.22
C CYS A 91 -30.26 -25.40 18.20
N CYS A 92 -31.14 -24.39 18.29
CA CYS A 92 -32.59 -24.57 18.32
C CYS A 92 -33.27 -24.47 16.95
N THR A 93 -32.53 -24.21 15.87
CA THR A 93 -33.08 -24.19 14.50
C THR A 93 -32.64 -25.45 13.73
N PRO A 94 -33.55 -26.28 13.21
CA PRO A 94 -33.17 -27.41 12.37
C PRO A 94 -32.51 -26.90 11.08
N LEU A 95 -31.20 -27.14 10.96
CA LEU A 95 -30.41 -26.81 9.77
C LEU A 95 -30.67 -27.87 8.69
N PRO A 96 -31.03 -27.47 7.44
CA PRO A 96 -31.35 -28.41 6.36
C PRO A 96 -30.12 -29.04 5.68
N ASP A 97 -28.89 -28.68 6.08
CA ASP A 97 -27.68 -29.04 5.32
C ASP A 97 -26.63 -29.76 6.19
N SER A 98 -26.32 -31.02 5.83
CA SER A 98 -25.48 -31.92 6.61
C SER A 98 -24.01 -31.48 6.73
N ARG A 99 -23.53 -30.67 5.79
CA ARG A 99 -22.17 -30.10 5.81
C ARG A 99 -22.01 -28.95 6.81
N LEU A 100 -23.07 -28.18 7.06
CA LEU A 100 -23.06 -27.13 8.08
C LEU A 100 -23.18 -27.71 9.48
N ALA A 101 -23.84 -28.86 9.62
CA ALA A 101 -23.95 -29.56 10.90
C ALA A 101 -22.57 -29.98 11.45
N SER A 102 -21.65 -30.45 10.60
CA SER A 102 -20.30 -30.83 11.06
C SER A 102 -19.45 -29.64 11.48
N THR A 103 -19.52 -28.51 10.74
CA THR A 103 -18.79 -27.30 11.12
C THR A 103 -19.34 -26.68 12.40
N CYS A 104 -20.66 -26.63 12.56
CA CYS A 104 -21.28 -26.15 13.80
C CYS A 104 -20.96 -27.05 15.00
N ALA A 105 -20.85 -28.37 14.80
CA ALA A 105 -20.46 -29.30 15.86
C ALA A 105 -19.00 -29.08 16.31
N GLU A 106 -18.07 -28.87 15.37
CA GLU A 106 -16.67 -28.55 15.70
C GLU A 106 -16.53 -27.17 16.35
N GLU A 107 -17.26 -26.15 15.87
CA GLU A 107 -17.31 -24.83 16.51
C GLU A 107 -17.89 -24.90 17.94
N ALA A 108 -18.93 -25.72 18.16
CA ALA A 108 -19.48 -25.94 19.48
C ALA A 108 -18.50 -26.64 20.42
N LYS A 109 -17.73 -27.63 19.93
CA LYS A 109 -16.65 -28.28 20.70
C LYS A 109 -15.54 -27.30 21.07
N LEU A 110 -15.10 -26.48 20.12
CA LEU A 110 -14.10 -25.42 20.36
C LEU A 110 -14.60 -24.39 21.38
N ALA A 111 -15.86 -23.96 21.26
CA ALA A 111 -16.48 -23.05 22.21
C ALA A 111 -16.57 -23.66 23.61
N ALA A 112 -16.92 -24.95 23.73
CA ALA A 112 -16.95 -25.66 25.00
C ALA A 112 -15.55 -25.79 25.63
N ALA A 113 -14.52 -26.07 24.82
CA ALA A 113 -13.14 -26.16 25.28
C ALA A 113 -12.61 -24.80 25.77
N GLU A 114 -12.89 -23.70 25.05
CA GLU A 114 -12.53 -22.34 25.48
C GLU A 114 -13.25 -21.97 26.78
N LEU A 115 -14.53 -22.32 26.90
CA LEU A 115 -15.30 -22.09 28.12
C LEU A 115 -14.72 -22.85 29.32
N ALA A 116 -14.27 -24.10 29.12
CA ALA A 116 -13.59 -24.87 30.16
C ALA A 116 -12.27 -24.20 30.59
N LYS A 117 -11.45 -23.72 29.64
CA LYS A 117 -10.22 -22.97 29.95
C LYS A 117 -10.50 -21.71 30.77
N LEU A 118 -11.51 -20.94 30.38
CA LEU A 118 -11.92 -19.72 31.08
C LEU A 118 -12.43 -20.03 32.49
N GLN A 119 -13.18 -21.12 32.68
CA GLN A 119 -13.61 -21.56 34.01
C GLN A 119 -12.43 -21.93 34.90
N VAL A 120 -11.43 -22.65 34.37
CA VAL A 120 -10.20 -22.97 35.11
C VAL A 120 -9.46 -21.68 35.48
N HIS A 121 -9.28 -20.77 34.53
CA HIS A 121 -8.57 -19.51 34.77
C HIS A 121 -9.27 -18.63 35.80
N LEU A 122 -10.60 -18.54 35.75
CA LEU A 122 -11.40 -17.83 36.76
C LEU A 122 -11.23 -18.45 38.16
N ARG A 123 -11.25 -19.78 38.27
CA ARG A 123 -11.00 -20.48 39.55
C ARG A 123 -9.60 -20.19 40.09
N THR A 124 -8.58 -20.23 39.23
CA THR A 124 -7.20 -19.91 39.62
C THR A 124 -7.08 -18.47 40.12
N ASN A 125 -7.69 -17.51 39.41
CA ASN A 125 -7.63 -16.09 39.80
C ASN A 125 -8.39 -15.82 41.10
N VAL A 126 -9.57 -16.40 41.28
CA VAL A 126 -10.33 -16.28 42.55
C VAL A 126 -9.53 -16.90 43.71
N SER A 127 -8.89 -18.06 43.49
CA SER A 127 -8.02 -18.67 44.49
C SER A 127 -6.79 -17.82 44.80
N ALA A 128 -6.18 -17.19 43.80
CA ALA A 128 -5.03 -16.30 43.96
C ALA A 128 -5.42 -15.05 44.76
N ILE A 129 -6.55 -14.41 44.44
CA ILE A 129 -7.09 -13.27 45.19
C ILE A 129 -7.37 -13.68 46.64
N LYS A 130 -8.00 -14.84 46.87
CA LYS A 130 -8.25 -15.38 48.20
C LYS A 130 -6.95 -15.54 49.00
N HIS A 131 -5.92 -16.09 48.37
CA HIS A 131 -4.61 -16.23 48.99
C HIS A 131 -3.96 -14.87 49.29
N SER A 132 -4.01 -13.91 48.37
CA SER A 132 -3.50 -12.55 48.61
C SER A 132 -4.22 -11.85 49.75
N VAL A 133 -5.56 -11.98 49.83
CA VAL A 133 -6.35 -11.45 50.95
C VAL A 133 -5.98 -12.12 52.26
N GLN A 134 -5.79 -13.44 52.28
CA GLN A 134 -5.32 -14.17 53.46
C GLN A 134 -3.91 -13.75 53.89
N GLU A 135 -2.98 -13.57 52.96
CA GLU A 135 -1.62 -13.13 53.26
C GLU A 135 -1.60 -11.68 53.79
N VAL A 136 -2.37 -10.77 53.21
CA VAL A 136 -2.54 -9.41 53.76
C VAL A 136 -3.16 -9.46 55.16
N THR A 137 -4.14 -10.33 55.38
CA THR A 137 -4.79 -10.51 56.69
C THR A 137 -3.81 -11.05 57.73
N LYS A 138 -2.95 -12.00 57.36
CA LYS A 138 -1.89 -12.53 58.24
C LYS A 138 -0.79 -11.51 58.51
N ALA A 139 -0.31 -10.82 57.46
CA ALA A 139 0.78 -9.85 57.55
C ALA A 139 0.42 -8.65 58.41
N LEU A 140 -0.86 -8.27 58.45
CA LEU A 140 -1.32 -7.18 59.28
C LEU A 140 -1.34 -7.51 60.78
N GLN A 141 -1.29 -8.79 61.19
CA GLN A 141 -1.30 -9.28 62.60
C GLN A 141 -2.26 -8.52 63.54
N LEU A 142 -3.27 -7.84 63.00
CA LEU A 142 -4.21 -7.07 63.77
C LEU A 142 -5.28 -8.05 64.24
N PRO A 143 -5.52 -8.17 65.56
CA PRO A 143 -6.66 -8.95 66.04
C PRO A 143 -7.89 -8.45 65.29
N CYS A 144 -8.60 -9.35 64.62
CA CYS A 144 -9.63 -9.08 63.62
C CYS A 144 -10.78 -8.16 64.11
N LYS A 145 -10.76 -7.72 65.38
CA LYS A 145 -11.68 -6.77 66.01
C LYS A 145 -11.64 -5.35 65.40
N GLY A 146 -10.62 -4.99 64.62
CA GLY A 146 -10.45 -3.65 64.03
C GLY A 146 -10.49 -3.55 62.50
N LEU A 147 -10.91 -4.59 61.77
CA LEU A 147 -11.07 -4.48 60.31
C LEU A 147 -12.14 -3.44 59.98
N ASN A 148 -11.83 -2.54 59.03
CA ASN A 148 -12.75 -1.54 58.51
C ASN A 148 -14.04 -2.25 58.05
N PRO A 149 -15.25 -1.81 58.46
CA PRO A 149 -16.52 -2.45 58.12
C PRO A 149 -16.68 -2.90 56.65
N PRO A 150 -16.23 -2.16 55.62
CA PRO A 150 -16.39 -2.59 54.23
C PRO A 150 -15.62 -3.88 53.88
N VAL A 151 -14.48 -4.16 54.52
CA VAL A 151 -13.68 -5.37 54.19
C VAL A 151 -14.36 -6.63 54.72
N ARG A 152 -14.95 -6.57 55.93
CA ARG A 152 -15.75 -7.68 56.47
C ARG A 152 -16.96 -7.97 55.60
N GLN A 153 -17.65 -6.92 55.15
CA GLN A 153 -18.82 -7.06 54.29
C GLN A 153 -18.48 -7.69 52.94
N ILE A 154 -17.29 -7.42 52.37
CA ILE A 154 -16.84 -8.08 51.14
C ILE A 154 -16.60 -9.58 51.36
N VAL A 155 -15.96 -9.97 52.47
CA VAL A 155 -15.71 -11.38 52.80
C VAL A 155 -17.03 -12.13 53.00
N GLU A 156 -17.96 -11.55 53.76
CA GLU A 156 -19.30 -12.10 53.99
C GLU A 156 -20.10 -12.23 52.68
N ASN A 157 -20.01 -11.23 51.78
CA ASN A 157 -20.66 -11.29 50.47
C ASN A 157 -20.06 -12.38 49.56
N MET A 158 -18.73 -12.57 49.57
CA MET A 158 -18.08 -13.63 48.80
C MET A 158 -18.50 -15.02 49.28
N GLU A 159 -18.56 -15.23 50.59
CA GLU A 159 -18.98 -16.50 51.19
C GLU A 159 -20.46 -16.80 50.87
N LYS A 160 -21.32 -15.77 50.94
CA LYS A 160 -22.73 -15.89 50.52
C LYS A 160 -22.87 -16.28 49.05
N ILE A 161 -22.09 -15.66 48.15
CA ILE A 161 -22.09 -15.99 46.72
C ILE A 161 -21.62 -17.43 46.48
N GLU A 162 -20.58 -17.90 47.19
CA GLU A 162 -20.12 -19.29 47.09
C GLU A 162 -21.20 -20.28 47.54
N GLN A 163 -21.93 -19.96 48.61
CA GLN A 163 -23.07 -20.77 49.10
C GLN A 163 -24.22 -20.81 48.08
N GLU A 164 -24.59 -19.67 47.50
CA GLU A 164 -25.63 -19.60 46.46
C GLU A 164 -25.25 -20.38 45.20
N ILE A 165 -23.99 -20.29 44.74
CA ILE A 165 -23.48 -21.07 43.60
C ILE A 165 -23.52 -22.57 43.90
N THR A 166 -23.14 -22.97 45.12
CA THR A 166 -23.14 -24.38 45.53
C THR A 166 -24.56 -24.93 45.64
N ALA A 167 -25.47 -24.18 46.24
CA ALA A 167 -26.88 -24.53 46.34
C ALA A 167 -27.54 -24.63 44.96
N PHE A 168 -27.24 -23.70 44.05
CA PHE A 168 -27.74 -23.74 42.67
C PHE A 168 -27.26 -24.99 41.92
N ARG A 169 -25.98 -25.36 42.07
CA ARG A 169 -25.43 -26.58 41.46
C ARG A 169 -26.04 -27.85 42.04
N ALA A 170 -26.22 -27.91 43.37
CA ALA A 170 -26.89 -29.03 44.02
C ALA A 170 -28.34 -29.17 43.53
N ALA A 171 -29.07 -28.06 43.43
CA ALA A 171 -30.43 -28.04 42.89
C ALA A 171 -30.48 -28.46 41.42
N GLN A 172 -29.52 -28.05 40.59
CA GLN A 172 -29.42 -28.51 39.21
C GLN A 172 -29.12 -30.01 39.11
N HIS A 173 -28.24 -30.54 39.96
CA HIS A 173 -27.92 -31.96 39.99
C HIS A 173 -29.12 -32.81 40.43
N ILE A 174 -29.83 -32.37 41.48
CA ILE A 174 -31.07 -33.01 41.94
C ILE A 174 -32.11 -32.98 40.81
N LYS A 175 -32.30 -31.84 40.14
CA LYS A 175 -33.25 -31.73 39.04
C LYS A 175 -32.89 -32.60 37.82
N LEU A 176 -31.61 -32.77 37.52
CA LEU A 176 -31.13 -33.70 36.49
C LEU A 176 -31.32 -35.17 36.89
N GLN A 177 -31.12 -35.49 38.17
CA GLN A 177 -31.39 -36.82 38.73
C GLN A 177 -32.90 -37.14 38.74
N GLU A 178 -33.75 -36.19 39.12
CA GLU A 178 -35.21 -36.34 39.07
C GLU A 178 -35.71 -36.51 37.62
N LEU A 179 -35.16 -35.74 36.68
CA LEU A 179 -35.44 -35.90 35.25
C LEU A 179 -34.90 -37.21 34.65
N SER A 180 -34.03 -37.94 35.34
CA SER A 180 -33.57 -39.27 34.90
C SER A 180 -34.29 -40.42 35.60
N HIS A 181 -34.96 -40.16 36.72
CA HIS A 181 -35.74 -41.18 37.47
C HIS A 181 -37.23 -41.19 37.11
N GLU A 182 -37.83 -40.07 36.73
CA GLU A 182 -39.23 -39.99 36.28
C GLU A 182 -39.46 -40.57 34.87
N ASP A 183 -38.39 -40.93 34.17
CA ASP A 183 -38.42 -41.58 32.85
C ASP A 183 -38.28 -43.11 32.94
N GLY A 184 -38.86 -43.71 33.98
CA GLY A 184 -38.90 -45.17 34.18
C GLY A 184 -39.56 -45.98 33.05
N ASP A 185 -40.13 -45.31 32.05
CA ASP A 185 -40.71 -45.90 30.83
C ASP A 185 -39.99 -45.46 29.52
N ARG A 186 -38.84 -44.78 29.62
CA ARG A 186 -37.97 -44.50 28.45
C ARG A 186 -37.08 -45.71 28.16
N ALA A 187 -37.70 -46.85 27.84
CA ALA A 187 -36.99 -47.85 27.06
C ALA A 187 -36.39 -47.14 25.83
N LEU A 188 -35.07 -47.14 25.72
CA LEU A 188 -34.40 -46.64 24.51
C LEU A 188 -35.02 -47.37 23.33
N VAL A 189 -35.22 -46.64 22.23
CA VAL A 189 -35.80 -47.21 21.02
C VAL A 189 -34.96 -48.43 20.63
N PRO A 190 -35.54 -49.63 20.40
CA PRO A 190 -34.80 -50.88 20.33
C PRO A 190 -33.68 -50.86 19.28
N GLU A 191 -33.85 -50.12 18.19
CA GLU A 191 -32.83 -49.91 17.15
C GLU A 191 -31.60 -49.12 17.64
N VAL A 192 -31.77 -48.25 18.65
CA VAL A 192 -30.66 -47.55 19.32
C VAL A 192 -29.88 -48.53 20.18
N ILE A 193 -30.60 -49.40 20.91
CA ILE A 193 -30.00 -50.44 21.76
C ILE A 193 -29.22 -51.44 20.89
N GLU A 194 -29.83 -51.96 19.82
CA GLU A 194 -29.18 -52.88 18.87
C GLU A 194 -27.88 -52.29 18.31
N CYS A 195 -27.90 -51.01 17.92
CA CYS A 195 -26.70 -50.33 17.44
C CYS A 195 -25.62 -50.15 18.53
N ASP A 196 -26.01 -49.86 19.76
CA ASP A 196 -25.07 -49.64 20.87
C ASP A 196 -24.47 -50.98 21.33
N GLU A 197 -25.27 -52.05 21.43
CA GLU A 197 -24.82 -53.42 21.70
C GLU A 197 -23.89 -53.93 20.59
N PHE A 198 -24.17 -53.63 19.33
CA PHE A 198 -23.31 -54.00 18.21
C PHE A 198 -21.92 -53.36 18.30
N VAL A 199 -21.86 -52.06 18.69
CA VAL A 199 -20.60 -51.33 18.91
C VAL A 199 -19.88 -51.83 20.15
N GLU A 200 -20.58 -52.19 21.22
CA GLU A 200 -19.98 -52.76 22.42
C GLU A 200 -19.37 -54.15 22.14
N ALA A 201 -20.05 -54.98 21.35
CA ALA A 201 -19.58 -56.32 21.02
C ALA A 201 -18.37 -56.35 20.06
N HIS A 202 -18.36 -55.49 19.04
CA HIS A 202 -17.33 -55.52 17.98
C HIS A 202 -16.30 -54.38 18.10
N GLY A 203 -16.55 -53.40 18.96
CA GLY A 203 -15.77 -52.16 19.04
C GLY A 203 -16.10 -51.17 17.92
N VAL A 204 -15.62 -49.93 18.07
CA VAL A 204 -15.88 -48.83 17.13
C VAL A 204 -15.28 -49.07 15.74
N THR A 205 -14.18 -49.82 15.66
CA THR A 205 -13.47 -50.14 14.41
C THR A 205 -13.63 -51.60 13.99
N GLY A 206 -14.52 -52.37 14.63
CA GLY A 206 -14.69 -53.80 14.30
C GLY A 206 -13.46 -54.64 14.64
N GLY A 207 -12.63 -54.20 15.59
CA GLY A 207 -11.36 -54.84 15.94
C GLY A 207 -10.18 -54.48 15.03
N TRP A 208 -10.37 -53.65 14.00
CA TRP A 208 -9.28 -53.16 13.15
C TRP A 208 -8.45 -52.07 13.82
N HIS A 209 -7.18 -51.98 13.43
CA HIS A 209 -6.34 -50.84 13.81
C HIS A 209 -6.93 -49.54 13.23
N PRO A 210 -6.97 -48.43 13.99
CA PRO A 210 -7.59 -47.18 13.55
C PRO A 210 -7.05 -46.66 12.20
N ASP A 211 -5.75 -46.82 11.94
CA ASP A 211 -5.12 -46.38 10.69
C ASP A 211 -5.60 -47.19 9.48
N ASP A 212 -5.67 -48.51 9.62
CA ASP A 212 -6.14 -49.41 8.56
C ASP A 212 -7.64 -49.20 8.29
N HIS A 213 -8.42 -48.99 9.35
CA HIS A 213 -9.84 -48.65 9.25
C HIS A 213 -10.04 -47.32 8.52
N ALA A 214 -9.27 -46.28 8.85
CA ALA A 214 -9.34 -44.98 8.18
C ALA A 214 -8.97 -45.09 6.69
N GLU A 215 -7.96 -45.89 6.35
CA GLU A 215 -7.56 -46.12 4.97
C GLU A 215 -8.61 -46.90 4.18
N PHE A 216 -9.24 -47.91 4.80
CA PHE A 216 -10.38 -48.60 4.22
C PHE A 216 -11.54 -47.64 3.92
N LEU A 217 -11.89 -46.73 4.85
CA LEU A 217 -12.90 -45.71 4.63
C LEU A 217 -12.54 -44.74 3.48
N ARG A 218 -11.28 -44.37 3.35
CA ARG A 218 -10.78 -43.54 2.24
C ARG A 218 -10.98 -44.23 0.89
N ILE A 219 -10.66 -45.53 0.83
CA ILE A 219 -10.87 -46.36 -0.37
C ILE A 219 -12.37 -46.49 -0.67
N LEU A 220 -13.20 -46.79 0.33
CA LEU A 220 -14.65 -46.92 0.19
C LEU A 220 -15.30 -45.63 -0.33
N SER A 221 -14.89 -44.48 0.21
CA SER A 221 -15.33 -43.15 -0.25
C SER A 221 -14.94 -42.88 -1.71
N SER A 222 -13.72 -43.26 -2.09
CA SER A 222 -13.24 -43.15 -3.48
C SER A 222 -14.05 -44.04 -4.44
N CYS A 223 -14.54 -45.19 -3.95
CA CYS A 223 -15.42 -46.12 -4.65
C CYS A 223 -16.90 -45.74 -4.59
N ARG A 224 -17.26 -44.56 -4.06
CA ARG A 224 -18.65 -44.09 -3.89
C ARG A 224 -19.53 -45.07 -3.09
N GLY A 225 -18.93 -45.81 -2.16
CA GLY A 225 -19.65 -46.79 -1.33
C GLY A 225 -19.84 -48.17 -1.95
N ASP A 226 -19.26 -48.46 -3.12
CA ASP A 226 -19.28 -49.83 -3.67
C ASP A 226 -18.27 -50.72 -2.93
N TYR A 227 -18.78 -51.52 -1.99
CA TYR A 227 -17.98 -52.46 -1.20
C TYR A 227 -17.24 -53.49 -2.06
N SER A 228 -17.82 -53.95 -3.18
CA SER A 228 -17.18 -54.96 -4.03
C SER A 228 -15.92 -54.40 -4.67
N HIS A 229 -16.00 -53.15 -5.14
CA HIS A 229 -14.85 -52.45 -5.71
C HIS A 229 -13.83 -52.04 -4.64
N ALA A 230 -14.30 -51.58 -3.48
CA ALA A 230 -13.45 -51.19 -2.37
C ALA A 230 -12.61 -52.36 -1.83
N ILE A 231 -13.18 -53.57 -1.73
CA ILE A 231 -12.44 -54.77 -1.31
C ILE A 231 -11.29 -55.09 -2.26
N LEU A 232 -11.49 -54.96 -3.58
CA LEU A 232 -10.42 -55.21 -4.56
C LEU A 232 -9.26 -54.25 -4.38
N ILE A 233 -9.54 -52.94 -4.30
CA ILE A 233 -8.52 -51.91 -4.11
C ILE A 233 -7.85 -52.02 -2.74
N ALA A 234 -8.61 -52.33 -1.69
CA ALA A 234 -8.09 -52.52 -0.34
C ALA A 234 -7.15 -53.73 -0.26
N THR A 235 -7.44 -54.81 -1.00
CA THR A 235 -6.54 -55.98 -1.07
C THR A 235 -5.18 -55.61 -1.67
N ASP A 236 -5.14 -54.67 -2.62
CA ASP A 236 -3.90 -54.22 -3.25
C ASP A 236 -3.13 -53.18 -2.40
N GLN A 237 -3.83 -52.37 -1.60
CA GLN A 237 -3.22 -51.27 -0.81
C GLN A 237 -2.87 -51.66 0.63
N LEU A 238 -3.67 -52.51 1.28
CA LEU A 238 -3.50 -52.93 2.67
C LEU A 238 -2.78 -54.27 2.76
N LEU A 239 -1.50 -54.28 2.41
CA LEU A 239 -0.68 -55.51 2.32
C LEU A 239 -0.48 -56.24 3.65
N SER A 240 -0.69 -55.58 4.78
CA SER A 240 -0.59 -56.15 6.13
C SER A 240 -1.80 -56.99 6.54
N ILE A 241 -2.92 -56.87 5.83
CA ILE A 241 -4.20 -57.48 6.19
C ILE A 241 -4.58 -58.54 5.17
N SER A 242 -5.08 -59.68 5.64
CA SER A 242 -5.51 -60.74 4.73
C SER A 242 -6.76 -60.32 3.96
N ARG A 243 -6.92 -60.82 2.72
CA ARG A 243 -8.11 -60.56 1.91
C ARG A 243 -9.40 -60.99 2.63
N ASP A 244 -9.36 -62.10 3.37
CA ASP A 244 -10.52 -62.61 4.10
C ASP A 244 -10.91 -61.66 5.25
N ASP A 245 -9.92 -61.09 5.95
CA ASP A 245 -10.16 -60.08 6.98
C ASP A 245 -10.76 -58.80 6.37
N ILE A 246 -10.27 -58.36 5.19
CA ILE A 246 -10.84 -57.21 4.45
C ILE A 246 -12.31 -57.48 4.10
N VAL A 247 -12.64 -58.68 3.62
CA VAL A 247 -14.02 -59.06 3.29
C VAL A 247 -14.89 -59.11 4.55
N HIS A 248 -14.38 -59.65 5.66
CA HIS A 248 -15.09 -59.70 6.92
C HIS A 248 -15.37 -58.30 7.47
N HIS A 249 -14.37 -57.42 7.44
CA HIS A 249 -14.49 -56.03 7.85
C HIS A 249 -15.46 -55.22 6.99
N ALA A 250 -15.44 -55.45 5.67
CA ALA A 250 -16.40 -54.83 4.76
C ALA A 250 -17.84 -55.23 5.10
N ARG A 251 -18.09 -56.49 5.48
CA ARG A 251 -19.41 -56.95 5.94
C ARG A 251 -19.82 -56.31 7.26
N TRP A 252 -18.90 -56.29 8.23
CA TRP A 252 -19.11 -55.63 9.52
C TRP A 252 -19.45 -54.14 9.33
N HIS A 253 -18.70 -53.44 8.49
CA HIS A 253 -18.91 -52.01 8.24
C HIS A 253 -20.26 -51.74 7.55
N ALA A 254 -20.65 -52.60 6.60
CA ALA A 254 -21.96 -52.50 5.96
C ALA A 254 -23.11 -52.68 6.97
N GLU A 255 -23.00 -53.67 7.87
CA GLU A 255 -23.99 -53.88 8.93
C GLU A 255 -24.03 -52.72 9.93
N TYR A 256 -22.85 -52.21 10.31
CA TYR A 256 -22.73 -51.04 11.17
C TYR A 256 -23.39 -49.79 10.55
N ASP A 257 -23.15 -49.53 9.26
CA ASP A 257 -23.76 -48.41 8.53
C ASP A 257 -25.28 -48.53 8.49
N ASP A 258 -25.80 -49.74 8.23
CA ASP A 258 -27.24 -50.01 8.24
C ASP A 258 -27.86 -49.77 9.63
N LEU A 259 -27.18 -50.19 10.70
CA LEU A 259 -27.60 -49.92 12.08
C LEU A 259 -27.56 -48.42 12.40
N LEU A 260 -26.55 -47.68 11.92
CA LEU A 260 -26.48 -46.22 12.08
C LEU A 260 -27.62 -45.51 11.35
N VAL A 261 -28.02 -45.99 10.16
CA VAL A 261 -29.19 -45.46 9.44
C VAL A 261 -30.47 -45.75 10.24
N ARG A 262 -30.67 -47.00 10.69
CA ARG A 262 -31.84 -47.38 11.51
C ARG A 262 -31.92 -46.56 12.80
N LYS A 263 -30.81 -46.42 13.52
CA LYS A 263 -30.68 -45.56 14.70
C LYS A 263 -31.08 -44.11 14.42
N ARG A 264 -30.58 -43.51 13.32
CA ARG A 264 -30.94 -42.15 12.93
C ARG A 264 -32.44 -41.99 12.64
N VAL A 265 -33.04 -42.94 11.93
CA VAL A 265 -34.48 -42.95 11.62
C VAL A 265 -35.30 -43.10 12.90
N ALA A 266 -34.95 -44.06 13.76
CA ALA A 266 -35.59 -44.30 15.05
C ALA A 266 -35.57 -43.06 15.95
N VAL A 267 -34.42 -42.40 16.08
CA VAL A 267 -34.28 -41.15 16.85
C VAL A 267 -35.11 -40.02 16.23
N ALA A 268 -35.14 -39.90 14.90
CA ALA A 268 -35.95 -38.88 14.23
C ALA A 268 -37.46 -39.10 14.47
N GLN A 269 -37.92 -40.35 14.38
CA GLN A 269 -39.31 -40.71 14.66
C GLN A 269 -39.68 -40.47 16.12
N TRP A 270 -38.79 -40.85 17.05
CA TRP A 270 -38.98 -40.59 18.48
C TRP A 270 -39.10 -39.10 18.78
N ARG A 271 -38.25 -38.26 18.19
CA ARG A 271 -38.34 -36.79 18.29
C ARG A 271 -39.66 -36.27 17.73
N ALA A 272 -40.05 -36.73 16.54
CA ALA A 272 -41.32 -36.32 15.93
C ALA A 272 -42.53 -36.70 16.79
N ARG A 273 -42.53 -37.90 17.39
CA ARG A 273 -43.57 -38.34 18.34
C ARG A 273 -43.58 -37.46 19.58
N LYS A 274 -42.42 -37.19 20.18
CA LYS A 274 -42.31 -36.31 21.36
C LYS A 274 -42.76 -34.88 21.08
N ASP A 275 -42.45 -34.34 19.92
CA ASP A 275 -42.92 -33.02 19.50
C ASP A 275 -44.42 -33.01 19.27
N ALA A 276 -44.99 -34.08 18.67
CA ALA A 276 -46.43 -34.24 18.52
C ALA A 276 -47.16 -34.38 19.88
N GLU A 277 -46.62 -35.15 20.83
CA GLU A 277 -47.13 -35.25 22.20
C GLU A 277 -47.10 -33.90 22.91
N ARG A 278 -45.99 -33.16 22.80
CA ARG A 278 -45.87 -31.80 23.36
C ARG A 278 -46.85 -30.83 22.71
N ALA A 279 -47.03 -30.90 21.40
CA ALA A 279 -47.99 -30.08 20.67
C ALA A 279 -49.43 -30.41 21.08
N ALA A 280 -49.77 -31.69 21.23
CA ALA A 280 -51.08 -32.14 21.71
C ALA A 280 -51.33 -31.69 23.15
N ALA A 281 -50.35 -31.84 24.05
CA ALA A 281 -50.45 -31.36 25.43
C ALA A 281 -50.58 -29.83 25.51
N ALA A 282 -49.87 -29.09 24.64
CA ALA A 282 -50.01 -27.65 24.54
C ALA A 282 -51.39 -27.24 24.01
N ALA A 283 -51.91 -27.94 22.99
CA ALA A 283 -53.25 -27.71 22.46
C ALA A 283 -54.35 -28.02 23.49
N ALA A 284 -54.21 -29.09 24.27
CA ALA A 284 -55.11 -29.41 25.37
C ALA A 284 -55.11 -28.31 26.45
N LYS A 285 -53.92 -27.83 26.85
CA LYS A 285 -53.80 -26.69 27.78
C LYS A 285 -54.43 -25.41 27.24
N GLN A 286 -54.26 -25.14 25.95
CA GLN A 286 -54.91 -24.00 25.30
C GLN A 286 -56.43 -24.14 25.27
N ALA A 287 -56.97 -25.36 25.11
CA ALA A 287 -58.40 -25.65 25.13
C ALA A 287 -59.06 -25.43 26.50
N GLU A 288 -58.30 -25.43 27.60
CA GLU A 288 -58.78 -25.17 28.96
C GLU A 288 -58.64 -23.70 29.40
N GLU A 289 -57.81 -22.90 28.72
CA GLU A 289 -57.65 -21.47 29.08
C GLU A 289 -58.92 -20.65 28.80
N PRO A 290 -59.29 -19.70 29.70
CA PRO A 290 -60.44 -18.82 29.50
C PRO A 290 -60.24 -17.92 28.28
N GLU A 291 -61.31 -17.62 27.56
CA GLU A 291 -61.26 -16.85 26.29
C GLU A 291 -60.51 -15.51 26.41
N SER A 292 -60.56 -14.86 27.58
CA SER A 292 -59.81 -13.61 27.83
C SER A 292 -58.29 -13.80 27.84
N ALA A 293 -57.80 -14.93 28.39
CA ALA A 293 -56.38 -15.28 28.36
C ALA A 293 -55.93 -15.62 26.93
N ARG A 294 -56.77 -16.32 26.16
CA ARG A 294 -56.50 -16.61 24.73
C ARG A 294 -56.36 -15.35 23.90
N GLN A 295 -57.24 -14.36 24.09
CA GLN A 295 -57.16 -13.08 23.37
C GLN A 295 -55.88 -12.32 23.73
N ALA A 296 -55.50 -12.27 25.01
CA ALA A 296 -54.25 -11.64 25.43
C ALA A 296 -53.01 -12.35 24.84
N GLN A 297 -53.02 -13.68 24.82
CA GLN A 297 -51.94 -14.48 24.24
C GLN A 297 -51.83 -14.29 22.72
N GLN A 298 -52.95 -14.25 22.00
CA GLN A 298 -52.99 -13.96 20.56
C GLN A 298 -52.45 -12.56 20.25
N GLN A 299 -52.78 -11.54 21.05
CA GLN A 299 -52.22 -10.20 20.90
C GLN A 299 -50.70 -10.19 21.12
N GLN A 300 -50.22 -10.90 22.13
CA GLN A 300 -48.78 -11.02 22.39
C GLN A 300 -48.04 -11.79 21.28
N GLN A 301 -48.66 -12.83 20.72
CA GLN A 301 -48.14 -13.55 19.55
C GLN A 301 -48.14 -12.67 18.31
N ALA A 302 -49.17 -11.85 18.09
CA ALA A 302 -49.22 -10.90 16.97
C ALA A 302 -48.12 -9.84 17.08
N LEU A 303 -47.90 -9.30 18.29
CA LEU A 303 -46.82 -8.33 18.55
C LEU A 303 -45.43 -8.94 18.34
N THR A 304 -45.18 -10.14 18.87
CA THR A 304 -43.90 -10.83 18.67
C THR A 304 -43.68 -11.21 17.21
N HIS A 305 -44.72 -11.63 16.49
CA HIS A 305 -44.67 -11.88 15.05
C HIS A 305 -44.33 -10.59 14.26
N GLN A 306 -44.97 -9.47 14.59
CA GLN A 306 -44.68 -8.16 13.99
C GLN A 306 -43.22 -7.74 14.23
N GLN A 307 -42.71 -7.90 15.46
CA GLN A 307 -41.30 -7.62 15.78
C GLN A 307 -40.34 -8.53 15.00
N ARG A 308 -40.69 -9.80 14.80
CA ARG A 308 -39.90 -10.73 13.99
C ARG A 308 -39.85 -10.30 12.52
N LEU A 309 -40.98 -9.90 11.94
CA LEU A 309 -41.04 -9.38 10.57
C LEU A 309 -40.22 -8.10 10.41
N GLN A 310 -40.27 -7.18 11.39
CA GLN A 310 -39.44 -5.97 11.38
C GLN A 310 -37.94 -6.29 11.42
N ARG A 311 -37.52 -7.26 12.25
CA ARG A 311 -36.12 -7.72 12.30
C ARG A 311 -35.67 -8.36 10.98
N LEU A 312 -36.52 -9.17 10.35
CA LEU A 312 -36.23 -9.77 9.05
C LEU A 312 -36.10 -8.70 7.96
N ALA A 313 -36.97 -7.69 7.95
CA ALA A 313 -36.90 -6.56 7.03
C ALA A 313 -35.60 -5.76 7.22
N GLN A 314 -35.22 -5.48 8.48
CA GLN A 314 -33.95 -4.82 8.79
C GLN A 314 -32.74 -5.65 8.34
N GLN A 315 -32.77 -6.97 8.54
CA GLN A 315 -31.71 -7.87 8.11
C GLN A 315 -31.59 -7.91 6.58
N GLN A 316 -32.70 -7.95 5.85
CA GLN A 316 -32.69 -7.86 4.38
C GLN A 316 -32.13 -6.52 3.90
N GLN A 317 -32.52 -5.41 4.54
CA GLN A 317 -32.00 -4.09 4.19
C GLN A 317 -30.48 -4.02 4.42
N GLN A 318 -29.98 -4.58 5.53
CA GLN A 318 -28.54 -4.66 5.79
C GLN A 318 -27.82 -5.53 4.76
N GLN A 319 -28.38 -6.67 4.37
CA GLN A 319 -27.81 -7.52 3.32
C GLN A 319 -27.77 -6.79 1.96
N GLN A 320 -28.82 -6.06 1.59
CA GLN A 320 -28.83 -5.26 0.36
C GLN A 320 -27.78 -4.16 0.39
N GLN A 321 -27.62 -3.47 1.53
CA GLN A 321 -26.57 -2.45 1.70
C GLN A 321 -25.17 -3.06 1.59
N GLN A 322 -24.94 -4.22 2.20
CA GLN A 322 -23.66 -4.94 2.09
C GLN A 322 -23.38 -5.37 0.65
N GLN A 323 -24.37 -5.88 -0.08
CA GLN A 323 -24.23 -6.23 -1.49
C GLN A 323 -23.92 -5.00 -2.36
N GLN A 324 -24.59 -3.87 -2.13
CA GLN A 324 -24.30 -2.62 -2.84
C GLN A 324 -22.88 -2.12 -2.56
N GLN A 325 -22.42 -2.19 -1.31
CA GLN A 325 -21.05 -1.83 -0.95
C GLN A 325 -20.03 -2.76 -1.62
N GLN A 326 -20.28 -4.07 -1.65
CA GLN A 326 -19.42 -5.02 -2.36
C GLN A 326 -19.38 -4.74 -3.86
N GLN A 327 -20.51 -4.43 -4.50
CA GLN A 327 -20.55 -4.05 -5.92
C GLN A 327 -19.76 -2.76 -6.18
N GLN A 328 -19.89 -1.75 -5.32
CA GLN A 328 -19.09 -0.52 -5.43
C GLN A 328 -17.59 -0.79 -5.26
N GLN A 329 -17.22 -1.63 -4.29
CA GLN A 329 -15.82 -2.03 -4.07
C GLN A 329 -15.26 -2.83 -5.25
N GLN A 330 -16.08 -3.63 -5.94
CA GLN A 330 -15.66 -4.35 -7.16
C GLN A 330 -15.57 -3.43 -8.39
N GLN A 331 -16.37 -2.36 -8.46
CA GLN A 331 -16.33 -1.41 -9.57
C GLN A 331 -15.17 -0.41 -9.47
N GLN A 332 -14.78 -0.01 -8.24
CA GLN A 332 -13.65 0.89 -7.99
C GLN A 332 -12.32 0.48 -8.65
N PRO A 333 -11.84 -0.78 -8.57
CA PRO A 333 -10.59 -1.15 -9.23
C PRO A 333 -10.70 -1.06 -10.75
N SER A 334 -11.85 -1.34 -11.35
CA SER A 334 -12.02 -1.20 -12.81
C SER A 334 -11.95 0.27 -13.24
N MET A 335 -12.58 1.18 -12.48
CA MET A 335 -12.52 2.63 -12.72
C MET A 335 -11.09 3.15 -12.53
N ASN A 336 -10.39 2.69 -11.49
CA ASN A 336 -8.99 3.04 -11.26
C ASN A 336 -8.08 2.52 -12.38
N GLN A 337 -8.29 1.29 -12.88
CA GLN A 337 -7.55 0.74 -14.02
C GLN A 337 -7.80 1.54 -15.29
N GLN A 338 -9.05 1.94 -15.57
CA GLN A 338 -9.37 2.79 -16.71
C GLN A 338 -8.71 4.17 -16.61
N CYS A 339 -8.71 4.77 -15.42
CA CYS A 339 -8.04 6.05 -15.15
C CYS A 339 -6.51 5.93 -15.34
N LEU A 340 -5.89 4.87 -14.82
CA LEU A 340 -4.47 4.59 -15.02
C LEU A 340 -4.12 4.38 -16.49
N HIS A 341 -4.92 3.59 -17.22
CA HIS A 341 -4.74 3.38 -18.65
C HIS A 341 -4.85 4.70 -19.44
N HIS A 342 -5.85 5.52 -19.14
CA HIS A 342 -5.99 6.84 -19.77
C HIS A 342 -4.77 7.73 -19.51
N TRP A 343 -4.26 7.74 -18.28
CA TRP A 343 -3.07 8.49 -17.92
C TRP A 343 -1.81 7.98 -18.63
N GLU A 344 -1.63 6.65 -18.75
CA GLU A 344 -0.51 6.06 -19.49
C GLU A 344 -0.55 6.42 -20.99
N VAL A 345 -1.74 6.39 -21.60
CA VAL A 345 -1.93 6.81 -22.99
C VAL A 345 -1.59 8.29 -23.16
N GLN A 346 -2.03 9.16 -22.24
CA GLN A 346 -1.66 10.58 -22.26
C GLN A 346 -0.14 10.76 -22.13
N LYS A 347 0.51 10.03 -21.22
CA LYS A 347 1.96 10.10 -21.00
C LYS A 347 2.74 9.67 -22.25
N ARG A 348 2.36 8.55 -22.89
CA ARG A 348 2.97 8.08 -24.15
C ARG A 348 2.78 9.09 -25.28
N THR A 349 1.60 9.70 -25.35
CA THR A 349 1.31 10.74 -26.35
C THR A 349 2.25 11.94 -26.17
N VAL A 350 2.41 12.44 -24.93
CA VAL A 350 3.33 13.54 -24.62
C VAL A 350 4.79 13.17 -24.91
N GLN A 351 5.22 11.95 -24.58
CA GLN A 351 6.58 11.48 -24.88
C GLN A 351 6.84 11.42 -26.38
N SER A 352 5.94 10.82 -27.16
CA SER A 352 6.07 10.75 -28.62
C SER A 352 6.08 12.13 -29.29
N TRP A 353 5.33 13.10 -28.74
CA TRP A 353 5.36 14.48 -29.22
C TRP A 353 6.72 15.15 -28.91
N ARG A 354 7.31 14.91 -27.73
CA ARG A 354 8.65 15.42 -27.39
C ARG A 354 9.73 14.82 -28.28
N GLU A 355 9.69 13.51 -28.51
CA GLU A 355 10.64 12.82 -29.40
C GLU A 355 10.54 13.33 -30.83
N ARG A 356 9.32 13.49 -31.36
CA ARG A 356 9.10 14.08 -32.69
C ARG A 356 9.68 15.49 -32.77
N ARG A 357 9.44 16.32 -31.76
CA ARG A 357 9.96 17.69 -31.72
C ARG A 357 11.49 17.73 -31.66
N GLN A 358 12.12 16.83 -30.89
CA GLN A 358 13.57 16.70 -30.85
C GLN A 358 14.15 16.24 -32.19
N GLN A 359 13.47 15.30 -32.86
CA GLN A 359 13.86 14.84 -34.20
C GLN A 359 13.77 16.01 -35.21
N GLU A 360 12.67 16.75 -35.22
CA GLU A 360 12.48 17.93 -36.07
C GLU A 360 13.55 19.01 -35.79
N GLU A 361 13.91 19.24 -34.52
CA GLU A 361 14.98 20.18 -34.15
C GLU A 361 16.36 19.69 -34.60
N GLN A 362 16.65 18.38 -34.53
CA GLN A 362 17.89 17.79 -35.04
C GLN A 362 17.98 17.85 -36.57
N ASP A 363 16.88 17.55 -37.26
CA ASP A 363 16.80 17.62 -38.72
C ASP A 363 16.90 19.08 -39.21
N ALA A 364 16.27 20.02 -38.49
CA ALA A 364 16.41 21.45 -38.74
C ALA A 364 17.84 21.94 -38.49
N ALA A 365 18.50 21.48 -37.42
CA ALA A 365 19.89 21.80 -37.15
C ALA A 365 20.83 21.21 -38.22
N GLY A 366 20.59 19.97 -38.65
CA GLY A 366 21.36 19.29 -39.70
C GLY A 366 21.23 20.00 -41.05
N THR A 367 20.01 20.38 -41.45
CA THR A 367 19.77 21.16 -42.68
C THR A 367 20.39 22.55 -42.60
N GLN A 368 20.36 23.22 -41.43
CA GLN A 368 21.08 24.48 -41.21
C GLN A 368 22.59 24.31 -41.32
N GLN A 369 23.16 23.22 -40.80
CA GLN A 369 24.59 22.94 -40.93
C GLN A 369 24.99 22.65 -42.38
N GLN A 370 24.19 21.86 -43.10
CA GLN A 370 24.42 21.57 -44.52
C GLN A 370 24.34 22.83 -45.38
N THR A 371 23.34 23.68 -45.17
CA THR A 371 23.21 24.96 -45.89
C THR A 371 24.37 25.90 -45.59
N LYS A 372 24.79 26.03 -44.32
CA LYS A 372 26.00 26.80 -43.96
C LYS A 372 27.27 26.23 -44.60
N ALA A 373 27.43 24.90 -44.60
CA ALA A 373 28.59 24.26 -45.22
C ALA A 373 28.61 24.47 -46.74
N ALA A 374 27.45 24.37 -47.41
CA ALA A 374 27.31 24.67 -48.83
C ALA A 374 27.66 26.13 -49.14
N GLN A 375 27.14 27.08 -48.35
CA GLN A 375 27.48 28.50 -48.47
C GLN A 375 28.98 28.76 -48.29
N GLN A 376 29.62 28.12 -47.31
CA GLN A 376 31.06 28.24 -47.10
C GLN A 376 31.87 27.66 -48.28
N GLN A 377 31.43 26.53 -48.83
CA GLN A 377 32.08 25.94 -50.01
C GLN A 377 31.94 26.84 -51.23
N GLU A 378 30.76 27.41 -51.45
CA GLU A 378 30.50 28.36 -52.53
C GLU A 378 31.34 29.64 -52.36
N GLU A 379 31.43 30.19 -51.14
CA GLU A 379 32.27 31.34 -50.83
C GLU A 379 33.76 31.05 -51.08
N LEU A 380 34.25 29.88 -50.66
CA LEU A 380 35.62 29.45 -50.91
C LEU A 380 35.90 29.27 -52.41
N ALA A 381 34.96 28.70 -53.17
CA ALA A 381 35.06 28.56 -54.61
C ALA A 381 35.08 29.93 -55.30
N ALA A 382 34.19 30.85 -54.91
CA ALA A 382 34.17 32.22 -55.39
C ALA A 382 35.49 32.95 -55.08
N ARG A 383 36.04 32.76 -53.87
CA ARG A 383 37.35 33.33 -53.49
C ARG A 383 38.48 32.79 -54.35
N ARG A 384 38.50 31.48 -54.64
CA ARG A 384 39.49 30.86 -55.54
C ARG A 384 39.37 31.41 -56.97
N ALA A 385 38.15 31.58 -57.48
CA ALA A 385 37.91 32.17 -58.79
C ALA A 385 38.41 33.63 -58.87
N ARG A 386 38.17 34.43 -57.82
CA ARG A 386 38.72 35.80 -57.71
C ARG A 386 40.24 35.81 -57.65
N GLN A 387 40.86 34.89 -56.93
CA GLN A 387 42.32 34.77 -56.87
C GLN A 387 42.92 34.35 -58.21
N ALA A 388 42.29 33.40 -58.92
CA ALA A 388 42.73 32.96 -60.23
C ALA A 388 42.65 34.08 -61.28
N THR A 389 41.54 34.83 -61.30
CA THR A 389 41.38 35.99 -62.19
C THR A 389 42.36 37.12 -61.85
N ALA A 390 42.55 37.44 -60.56
CA ALA A 390 43.56 38.40 -60.13
C ALA A 390 44.98 37.96 -60.51
N LYS A 391 45.31 36.67 -60.37
CA LYS A 391 46.59 36.11 -60.79
C LYS A 391 46.80 36.26 -62.30
N GLN A 392 45.80 35.93 -63.11
CA GLN A 392 45.85 36.11 -64.56
C GLN A 392 46.05 37.58 -64.95
N GLN A 393 45.34 38.51 -64.31
CA GLN A 393 45.53 39.95 -64.51
C GLN A 393 46.94 40.40 -64.13
N LEU A 394 47.48 39.89 -63.03
CA LEU A 394 48.84 40.18 -62.58
C LEU A 394 49.89 39.63 -63.56
N GLU A 395 49.71 38.40 -64.05
CA GLU A 395 50.56 37.78 -65.07
C GLU A 395 50.54 38.59 -66.37
N MET A 396 49.35 39.02 -66.83
CA MET A 396 49.22 39.93 -67.98
C MET A 396 49.95 41.26 -67.73
N TYR A 397 49.76 41.89 -66.57
CA TYR A 397 50.46 43.11 -66.21
C TYR A 397 51.98 42.92 -66.17
N HIS A 398 52.47 41.80 -65.60
CA HIS A 398 53.88 41.46 -65.60
C HIS A 398 54.42 41.26 -67.01
N HIS A 399 53.68 40.64 -67.91
CA HIS A 399 54.07 40.50 -69.31
C HIS A 399 54.17 41.86 -70.00
N VAL A 400 53.20 42.75 -69.80
CA VAL A 400 53.22 44.12 -70.34
C VAL A 400 54.43 44.87 -69.78
N LYS A 401 54.63 44.86 -68.45
CA LYS A 401 55.75 45.55 -67.80
C LYS A 401 57.11 44.96 -68.14
N ALA A 402 57.21 43.65 -68.31
CA ALA A 402 58.44 42.99 -68.76
C ALA A 402 58.77 43.37 -70.20
N ARG A 403 57.75 43.51 -71.05
CA ARG A 403 57.91 44.04 -72.42
C ARG A 403 58.39 45.49 -72.38
N GLU A 404 57.77 46.35 -71.58
CA GLU A 404 58.22 47.74 -71.38
C GLU A 404 59.65 47.82 -70.84
N ARG A 405 60.01 46.97 -69.86
CA ARG A 405 61.39 46.87 -69.35
C ARG A 405 62.36 46.43 -70.43
N ARG A 406 62.03 45.43 -71.24
CA ARG A 406 62.89 44.99 -72.35
C ARG A 406 63.05 46.10 -73.39
N GLU A 407 61.99 46.82 -73.72
CA GLU A 407 62.04 47.97 -74.63
C GLU A 407 62.91 49.10 -74.03
N HIS A 408 62.78 49.38 -72.73
CA HIS A 408 63.59 50.35 -72.01
C HIS A 408 65.05 49.90 -71.85
N GLU A 409 65.32 48.64 -71.53
CA GLU A 409 66.66 48.04 -71.45
C GLU A 409 67.32 48.01 -72.83
N GLN A 410 66.57 47.73 -73.90
CA GLN A 410 67.09 47.88 -75.26
C GLN A 410 67.39 49.33 -75.59
N ALA A 411 66.57 50.29 -75.16
CA ALA A 411 66.83 51.72 -75.31
C ALA A 411 68.04 52.18 -74.47
N GLU A 412 68.17 51.72 -73.23
CA GLU A 412 69.29 51.99 -72.32
C GLU A 412 70.56 51.28 -72.78
N CYS A 413 70.53 50.03 -73.23
CA CYS A 413 71.68 49.35 -73.85
C CYS A 413 72.11 50.09 -75.12
N LYS A 414 71.18 50.61 -75.94
CA LYS A 414 71.51 51.52 -77.04
C LYS A 414 72.17 52.81 -76.53
N ARG A 415 71.70 53.40 -75.42
CA ARG A 415 72.32 54.59 -74.78
C ARG A 415 73.68 54.30 -74.12
N VAL A 416 73.86 53.12 -73.52
CA VAL A 416 75.07 52.69 -72.81
C VAL A 416 76.13 52.21 -73.79
N GLN A 417 75.75 51.55 -74.89
CA GLN A 417 76.65 51.29 -76.03
C GLN A 417 77.13 52.60 -76.70
N SER A 418 76.36 53.68 -76.61
CA SER A 418 76.80 55.02 -77.02
C SER A 418 77.55 55.80 -75.92
N ARG A 419 77.79 55.23 -74.73
CA ARG A 419 78.59 55.85 -73.66
C ARG A 419 79.99 55.21 -73.61
N PRO A 420 81.05 55.91 -74.05
CA PRO A 420 82.40 55.43 -73.86
C PRO A 420 82.81 55.57 -72.38
N GLY A 421 83.23 54.45 -71.80
CA GLY A 421 84.24 54.37 -70.74
C GLY A 421 83.83 54.88 -69.35
N SER A 422 83.41 53.96 -68.47
CA SER A 422 83.80 53.96 -67.06
C SER A 422 83.34 52.63 -66.43
N GLY A 423 84.27 51.69 -66.25
CA GLY A 423 84.00 50.48 -65.47
C GLY A 423 83.86 50.84 -63.99
N PRO A 424 82.97 50.16 -63.24
CA PRO A 424 82.81 50.42 -61.82
C PRO A 424 84.14 50.15 -61.08
N SER A 425 84.58 51.13 -60.29
CA SER A 425 85.77 51.03 -59.45
C SER A 425 85.63 49.85 -58.47
N ALA A 426 86.73 49.18 -58.15
CA ALA A 426 86.77 48.04 -57.21
C ALA A 426 86.10 48.34 -55.85
N GLU A 427 86.12 49.61 -55.42
CA GLU A 427 85.45 50.06 -54.20
C GLU A 427 83.91 50.02 -54.30
N GLN A 428 83.36 50.23 -55.49
CA GLN A 428 81.92 50.13 -55.75
C GLN A 428 81.45 48.67 -55.78
N LEU A 429 82.31 47.73 -56.23
CA LEU A 429 82.05 46.29 -56.16
C LEU A 429 82.01 45.79 -54.71
N LEU A 430 82.95 46.22 -53.87
CA LEU A 430 82.95 45.86 -52.44
C LEU A 430 81.72 46.41 -51.70
N ARG A 431 81.29 47.65 -51.98
CA ARG A 431 80.05 48.20 -51.41
C ARG A 431 78.79 47.51 -51.95
N ALA A 432 78.83 46.96 -53.17
CA ALA A 432 77.72 46.18 -53.72
C ALA A 432 77.66 44.79 -53.07
N GLU A 433 78.80 44.15 -52.84
CA GLU A 433 78.91 42.85 -52.18
C GLU A 433 78.49 42.93 -50.70
N ALA A 434 78.94 43.96 -49.97
CA ALA A 434 78.51 44.19 -48.59
C ALA A 434 76.99 44.40 -48.47
N ARG A 435 76.39 45.17 -49.39
CA ARG A 435 74.92 45.35 -49.45
C ARG A 435 74.18 44.06 -49.82
N ALA A 436 74.78 43.22 -50.67
CA ALA A 436 74.22 41.91 -51.00
C ALA A 436 74.25 40.96 -49.81
N GLN A 437 75.35 40.94 -49.04
CA GLN A 437 75.46 40.15 -47.81
C GLN A 437 74.48 40.60 -46.74
N GLU A 438 74.33 41.91 -46.52
CA GLU A 438 73.33 42.46 -45.57
C GLU A 438 71.90 42.08 -45.97
N MET A 439 71.58 42.15 -47.26
CA MET A 439 70.27 41.69 -47.77
C MET A 439 70.03 40.20 -47.53
N LEU A 440 71.05 39.35 -47.71
CA LEU A 440 70.95 37.92 -47.46
C LEU A 440 70.75 37.62 -45.96
N GLN A 441 71.46 38.32 -45.07
CA GLN A 441 71.26 38.21 -43.62
C GLN A 441 69.85 38.60 -43.22
N ARG A 442 69.36 39.74 -43.72
CA ARG A 442 67.99 40.20 -43.42
C ARG A 442 66.92 39.23 -43.94
N GLN A 443 67.16 38.55 -45.06
CA GLN A 443 66.27 37.49 -45.54
C GLN A 443 66.33 36.23 -44.67
N ALA A 444 67.50 35.86 -44.17
CA ALA A 444 67.65 34.75 -43.23
C ALA A 444 66.88 35.02 -41.92
N ASP A 445 67.01 36.22 -41.36
CA ASP A 445 66.33 36.62 -40.13
C ASP A 445 64.80 36.61 -40.28
N LEU A 446 64.29 37.12 -41.41
CA LEU A 446 62.86 37.11 -41.70
C LEU A 446 62.31 35.69 -41.91
N ARG A 447 63.12 34.73 -42.35
CA ARG A 447 62.73 33.31 -42.45
C ARG A 447 62.75 32.61 -41.10
N LEU A 448 63.62 33.01 -40.18
CA LEU A 448 63.75 32.40 -38.85
C LEU A 448 62.74 32.97 -37.83
N ALA A 449 62.34 34.24 -37.94
CA ALA A 449 61.45 34.89 -36.98
C ALA A 449 60.12 34.16 -36.69
N PRO A 450 59.40 33.57 -37.67
CA PRO A 450 58.17 32.84 -37.39
C PRO A 450 58.38 31.55 -36.59
N ALA A 451 59.51 30.86 -36.80
CA ALA A 451 59.83 29.63 -36.08
C ALA A 451 60.09 29.91 -34.59
N VAL A 452 60.80 31.01 -34.30
CA VAL A 452 61.07 31.46 -32.92
C VAL A 452 59.76 31.79 -32.18
N LEU A 453 58.84 32.53 -32.83
CA LEU A 453 57.54 32.86 -32.23
C LEU A 453 56.66 31.63 -31.95
N LEU A 454 56.71 30.61 -32.82
CA LEU A 454 55.98 29.36 -32.61
C LEU A 454 56.54 28.57 -31.42
N GLU A 455 57.86 28.51 -31.28
CA GLU A 455 58.51 27.88 -30.12
C GLU A 455 58.17 28.58 -28.81
N GLU A 456 58.20 29.92 -28.78
CA GLU A 456 57.79 30.69 -27.60
C GLU A 456 56.34 30.43 -27.21
N ARG A 457 55.43 30.37 -28.20
CA ARG A 457 54.02 30.07 -27.95
C ARG A 457 53.84 28.67 -27.38
N ARG A 458 54.54 27.67 -27.93
CA ARG A 458 54.51 26.29 -27.44
C ARG A 458 55.03 26.20 -26.00
N ARG A 459 56.11 26.93 -25.69
CA ARG A 459 56.67 27.01 -24.33
C ARG A 459 55.67 27.60 -23.33
N ARG A 460 54.92 28.65 -23.71
CA ARG A 460 53.86 29.23 -22.87
C ARG A 460 52.70 28.25 -22.64
N GLN A 461 52.29 27.52 -23.68
CA GLN A 461 51.21 26.53 -23.55
C GLN A 461 51.60 25.37 -22.62
N LEU A 462 52.85 24.88 -22.71
CA LEU A 462 53.35 23.84 -21.81
C LEU A 462 53.44 24.32 -20.35
N ALA A 463 53.87 25.56 -20.13
CA ALA A 463 53.91 26.15 -18.79
C ALA A 463 52.51 26.25 -18.15
N LEU A 464 51.50 26.68 -18.93
CA LEU A 464 50.11 26.72 -18.47
C LEU A 464 49.55 25.32 -18.19
N ALA A 465 49.83 24.35 -19.06
CA ALA A 465 49.40 22.97 -18.85
C ALA A 465 49.99 22.36 -17.57
N GLN A 466 51.26 22.65 -17.26
CA GLN A 466 51.90 22.22 -16.01
C GLN A 466 51.26 22.87 -14.78
N GLN A 467 50.91 24.16 -14.85
CA GLN A 467 50.19 24.85 -13.75
C GLN A 467 48.78 24.30 -13.51
N VAL A 468 48.10 23.82 -14.55
CA VAL A 468 46.76 23.21 -14.40
C VAL A 468 46.85 21.76 -13.91
N ALA A 469 47.92 21.04 -14.29
CA ALA A 469 48.13 19.64 -13.94
C ALA A 469 48.58 19.43 -12.49
N THR A 470 49.09 20.45 -11.79
CA THR A 470 49.34 20.34 -10.34
C THR A 470 48.01 20.14 -9.64
N PRO A 471 47.76 18.97 -9.02
CA PRO A 471 46.47 18.67 -8.40
C PRO A 471 46.22 19.70 -7.31
N PHE A 472 45.18 20.51 -7.51
CA PHE A 472 44.74 21.50 -6.56
C PHE A 472 44.27 20.78 -5.30
N ASN A 473 45.20 20.57 -4.37
CA ASN A 473 44.98 19.87 -3.12
C ASN A 473 44.30 20.81 -2.12
N ALA A 474 43.14 21.36 -2.51
CA ALA A 474 42.28 22.09 -1.61
C ALA A 474 41.48 21.09 -0.78
N LYS A 475 42.14 20.54 0.24
CA LYS A 475 41.45 20.14 1.46
C LYS A 475 40.95 21.43 2.14
N ALA A 476 39.95 22.06 1.53
CA ALA A 476 39.22 23.14 2.16
C ALA A 476 38.50 22.50 3.35
N ALA A 477 38.93 22.85 4.56
CA ALA A 477 38.23 22.45 5.78
C ALA A 477 36.75 22.81 5.62
N SER A 478 35.87 21.88 5.97
CA SER A 478 34.42 22.08 5.91
C SER A 478 34.00 23.08 6.99
N GLU A 479 34.27 24.36 6.76
CA GLU A 479 33.72 25.43 7.58
C GLU A 479 32.21 25.48 7.31
N GLU A 480 31.40 25.08 8.30
CA GLU A 480 29.94 25.14 8.25
C GLU A 480 29.42 26.56 7.96
N GLY A 481 30.20 27.61 8.27
CA GLY A 481 29.89 29.00 7.94
C GLY A 481 30.23 29.43 6.50
N ARG A 482 30.97 28.63 5.71
CA ARG A 482 31.43 29.04 4.38
C ARG A 482 30.29 29.23 3.39
N LEU A 483 29.23 28.45 3.52
CA LEU A 483 28.01 28.57 2.69
C LEU A 483 27.22 29.86 2.97
N HIS A 484 27.39 30.44 4.15
CA HIS A 484 26.72 31.66 4.56
C HIS A 484 27.57 32.92 4.34
N ARG A 485 28.88 32.79 4.09
CA ARG A 485 29.73 33.91 3.71
C ARG A 485 29.44 34.31 2.26
N ASP A 486 29.16 35.60 2.09
CA ASP A 486 29.10 36.19 0.76
C ASP A 486 30.44 35.99 0.04
N THR A 487 30.40 35.55 -1.22
CA THR A 487 31.61 35.46 -2.05
C THR A 487 32.26 36.84 -2.15
N SER A 488 33.59 36.96 -2.25
CA SER A 488 34.27 38.26 -2.35
C SER A 488 33.66 39.18 -3.43
N ALA A 489 33.31 38.62 -4.58
CA ALA A 489 32.64 39.35 -5.66
C ALA A 489 31.23 39.83 -5.30
N PHE A 490 30.51 39.15 -4.40
CA PHE A 490 29.22 39.60 -3.88
C PHE A 490 29.43 40.67 -2.81
N SER A 491 30.39 40.49 -1.91
CA SER A 491 30.76 41.48 -0.88
C SER A 491 31.17 42.81 -1.52
N SER A 492 32.05 42.80 -2.53
CA SER A 492 32.45 44.02 -3.24
C SER A 492 31.29 44.70 -3.95
N ARG A 493 30.33 43.94 -4.50
CA ARG A 493 29.13 44.52 -5.12
C ARG A 493 28.21 45.15 -4.08
N LYS A 494 28.06 44.52 -2.91
CA LYS A 494 27.25 45.04 -1.80
C LYS A 494 27.88 46.31 -1.22
N GLU A 495 29.20 46.36 -1.14
CA GLU A 495 29.97 47.51 -0.66
C GLU A 495 29.90 48.69 -1.64
N VAL A 496 30.00 48.45 -2.95
CA VAL A 496 29.76 49.47 -3.99
C VAL A 496 28.33 50.01 -3.92
N LEU A 497 27.33 49.14 -3.77
CA LEU A 497 25.93 49.57 -3.61
C LEU A 497 25.70 50.39 -2.33
N GLN A 498 26.41 50.09 -1.24
CA GLN A 498 26.36 50.88 -0.01
C GLN A 498 27.06 52.23 -0.14
N MET A 499 28.21 52.29 -0.82
CA MET A 499 28.97 53.52 -1.06
C MET A 499 28.21 54.50 -1.96
N ASP A 500 27.50 53.99 -2.97
CA ASP A 500 26.80 54.83 -3.95
C ASP A 500 25.42 55.31 -3.45
N GLY A 501 24.95 54.84 -2.27
CA GLY A 501 23.65 55.22 -1.70
C GLY A 501 22.44 54.81 -2.56
N LEU A 502 22.65 53.98 -3.58
CA LEU A 502 21.63 53.57 -4.53
C LEU A 502 20.79 52.44 -3.93
N THR A 503 19.50 52.70 -3.73
CA THR A 503 18.57 51.62 -3.38
C THR A 503 18.35 50.73 -4.60
N ALA A 504 18.17 49.41 -4.39
CA ALA A 504 18.05 48.41 -5.46
C ALA A 504 16.91 48.68 -6.47
N ARG A 505 16.03 49.67 -6.22
CA ARG A 505 14.96 50.10 -7.11
C ARG A 505 15.37 51.16 -8.13
N ASP A 506 16.49 51.88 -7.93
CA ASP A 506 16.81 53.07 -8.74
C ASP A 506 17.87 52.83 -9.81
N SER A 507 18.56 51.68 -9.82
CA SER A 507 19.53 51.34 -10.88
C SER A 507 18.82 50.66 -12.06
N GLY A 508 18.32 51.45 -13.01
CA GLY A 508 17.60 51.01 -14.22
C GLY A 508 18.41 50.13 -15.20
N PHE A 509 19.58 49.61 -14.80
CA PHE A 509 20.46 48.84 -15.67
C PHE A 509 21.07 47.57 -15.05
N ILE A 510 20.71 47.23 -13.81
CA ILE A 510 21.18 45.98 -13.18
C ILE A 510 20.12 44.90 -13.34
N ARG A 511 20.41 43.92 -14.21
CA ARG A 511 19.72 42.63 -14.32
C ARG A 511 19.28 42.16 -12.93
N HIS A 512 17.98 41.97 -12.74
CA HIS A 512 17.36 41.37 -11.56
C HIS A 512 18.32 40.36 -10.93
N VAL A 513 18.89 40.71 -9.77
CA VAL A 513 19.60 39.74 -8.94
C VAL A 513 18.52 38.73 -8.56
N GLN A 514 18.50 37.58 -9.24
CA GLN A 514 17.54 36.54 -8.95
C GLN A 514 17.67 36.23 -7.46
N ALA A 515 16.58 36.43 -6.71
CA ALA A 515 16.50 35.97 -5.34
C ALA A 515 16.98 34.52 -5.33
N LYS A 516 17.96 34.19 -4.47
CA LYS A 516 18.59 32.87 -4.41
C LYS A 516 17.48 31.82 -4.48
N SER A 517 17.36 31.10 -5.60
CA SER A 517 16.35 30.06 -5.74
C SER A 517 16.72 28.97 -4.75
N ILE A 518 15.99 28.91 -3.63
CA ILE A 518 16.17 27.82 -2.67
C ILE A 518 15.76 26.55 -3.41
N PRO A 519 16.67 25.58 -3.61
CA PRO A 519 16.35 24.36 -4.32
C PRO A 519 15.16 23.67 -3.64
N ALA A 520 14.21 23.13 -4.41
CA ALA A 520 12.96 22.58 -3.89
C ALA A 520 13.13 21.53 -2.78
N TRP A 521 14.26 20.80 -2.76
CA TRP A 521 14.59 19.82 -1.72
C TRP A 521 14.94 20.44 -0.36
N ARG A 522 15.08 21.77 -0.26
CA ARG A 522 15.23 22.51 1.01
C ARG A 522 13.97 23.29 1.43
N GLN A 523 12.87 23.22 0.68
CA GLN A 523 11.61 23.78 1.16
C GLN A 523 11.07 22.88 2.28
N GLY A 524 11.27 23.26 3.54
CA GLY A 524 10.73 22.56 4.72
C GLY A 524 11.74 22.10 5.78
N LEU A 525 13.03 22.45 5.65
CA LEU A 525 14.00 22.45 6.75
C LEU A 525 14.11 23.86 7.32
#